data_AF-A0A6C0EYZ5-F1
#
_entry.id   AF-A0A6C0EYZ5-F1
#
_cell.length_a   1.000
_cell.length_b   1.000
_cell.length_c   1.000
_cell.angle_alpha   90.00
_cell.angle_beta   90.00
_cell.angle_gamma   90.00
#
_symmetry.space_group_name_H-M   'P 1'
#
loop_
_entity.id
_entity.type
_entity.pdbx_description
1 polymer ?
#
loop_
_entity_poly.entity_id
_entity_poly.type
_entity_poly.pdbx_seq_one_letter_code
_entity_poly.pdbx_strand_id
1 'polypeptide(L)'
;MNRVERRMRIMIEQFKTNLNEMSIEQYFQIADTKITLKQIQFNELIFNYKYKIFQLVNINNLPIEMNMKVLSYLHEYSFATYKVKIPEDYPFKPPVWSLENVKTNINWNHLFAAHFQNHRYMMSWSPSLSLEKDVLNMIEAIDKTKFVT
;
A
#
# COMPACT_ATOMS: atom_id res chain seq x y z
N MET A 1 -21.31 -20.59 -3.14
CA MET A 1 -20.05 -19.94 -2.73
C MET A 1 -18.89 -20.83 -3.18
N ASN A 2 -18.05 -20.33 -4.09
CA ASN A 2 -16.87 -21.08 -4.54
C ASN A 2 -15.88 -21.25 -3.35
N ARG A 3 -15.09 -22.33 -3.32
CA ARG A 3 -14.08 -22.60 -2.29
C ARG A 3 -13.12 -21.41 -2.11
N VAL A 4 -12.75 -20.76 -3.20
CA VAL A 4 -11.88 -19.57 -3.23
C VAL A 4 -12.53 -18.39 -2.53
N GLU A 5 -13.79 -18.12 -2.88
CA GLU A 5 -14.59 -17.04 -2.30
C GLU A 5 -14.73 -17.21 -0.78
N ARG A 6 -14.98 -18.45 -0.31
CA ARG A 6 -15.03 -18.76 1.13
C ARG A 6 -13.69 -18.46 1.82
N ARG A 7 -12.58 -18.89 1.23
CA ARG A 7 -11.23 -18.67 1.78
C ARG A 7 -10.89 -17.19 1.83
N MET A 8 -11.19 -16.46 0.77
CA MET A 8 -10.95 -15.02 0.69
C MET A 8 -11.77 -14.25 1.73
N ARG A 9 -13.05 -14.61 1.90
CA ARG A 9 -13.90 -14.02 2.94
C ARG A 9 -13.29 -14.23 4.33
N ILE A 10 -12.92 -15.46 4.67
CA ILE A 10 -12.30 -15.79 5.97
C ILE A 10 -11.01 -14.99 6.18
N MET A 11 -10.15 -14.91 5.15
CA MET A 11 -8.90 -14.15 5.21
C MET A 11 -9.13 -12.65 5.46
N ILE A 12 -10.10 -12.05 4.78
CA ILE A 12 -10.45 -10.63 4.95
C ILE A 12 -11.10 -10.40 6.32
N GLU A 13 -11.97 -11.29 6.77
CA GLU A 13 -12.60 -11.22 8.10
C GLU A 13 -11.54 -11.32 9.20
N GLN A 14 -10.62 -12.28 9.12
CA GLN A 14 -9.50 -12.40 10.05
C GLN A 14 -8.64 -11.13 10.08
N PHE A 15 -8.31 -10.58 8.90
CA PHE A 15 -7.56 -9.32 8.84
C PHE A 15 -8.31 -8.18 9.51
N LYS A 16 -9.61 -8.03 9.26
CA LYS A 16 -10.44 -7.00 9.91
C LYS A 16 -10.54 -7.20 11.42
N THR A 17 -10.67 -8.45 11.89
CA THR A 17 -10.66 -8.78 13.31
C THR A 17 -9.35 -8.38 13.95
N ASN A 18 -8.21 -8.67 13.31
CA ASN A 18 -6.90 -8.34 13.85
C ASN A 18 -6.63 -6.83 13.87
N LEU A 19 -7.13 -6.08 12.88
CA LEU A 19 -7.08 -4.61 12.90
C LEU A 19 -7.78 -4.00 14.11
N ASN A 20 -8.77 -4.69 14.69
CA ASN A 20 -9.48 -4.24 15.89
C ASN A 20 -9.98 -2.78 15.78
N GLU A 21 -10.72 -2.49 14.70
CA GLU A 21 -11.24 -1.15 14.34
C GLU A 21 -10.20 -0.07 14.01
N MET A 22 -8.90 -0.36 14.12
CA MET A 22 -7.84 0.55 13.69
C MET A 22 -7.78 0.64 12.17
N SER A 23 -7.32 1.78 11.65
CA SER A 23 -6.91 1.86 10.24
C SER A 23 -5.62 1.06 10.01
N ILE A 24 -5.35 0.71 8.75
CA ILE A 24 -4.17 -0.11 8.41
C ILE A 24 -2.87 0.62 8.81
N GLU A 25 -2.78 1.92 8.54
CA GLU A 25 -1.63 2.74 8.95
C GLU A 25 -1.46 2.81 10.48
N GLN A 26 -2.55 2.86 11.24
CA GLN A 26 -2.50 2.87 12.72
C GLN A 26 -2.03 1.52 13.26
N TYR A 27 -2.58 0.42 12.74
CA TYR A 27 -2.22 -0.94 13.15
C TYR A 27 -0.74 -1.24 12.94
N PHE A 28 -0.18 -0.82 11.80
CA PHE A 28 1.24 -1.00 11.49
C PHE A 28 2.14 0.14 11.99
N GLN A 29 1.58 1.15 12.68
CA GLN A 29 2.32 2.32 13.20
C GLN A 29 3.09 3.10 12.12
N ILE A 30 2.46 3.30 10.96
CA ILE A 30 3.06 3.99 9.81
C ILE A 30 2.55 5.44 9.78
N ALA A 31 3.46 6.39 9.94
CA ALA A 31 3.16 7.82 9.84
C ALA A 31 2.97 8.28 8.39
N ASP A 32 2.32 9.44 8.20
CA ASP A 32 2.22 10.19 6.93
C ASP A 32 1.63 9.43 5.73
N THR A 33 1.00 8.29 6.00
CA THR A 33 0.36 7.46 5.00
C THR A 33 -1.09 7.17 5.37
N LYS A 34 -1.91 6.95 4.34
CA LYS A 34 -3.27 6.46 4.47
C LYS A 34 -3.44 5.26 3.57
N ILE A 35 -3.80 4.13 4.15
CA ILE A 35 -3.83 2.84 3.48
C ILE A 35 -5.24 2.27 3.56
N THR A 36 -5.76 1.81 2.42
CA THR A 36 -7.06 1.13 2.40
C THR A 36 -6.98 -0.12 1.57
N LEU A 37 -7.64 -1.18 2.03
CA LEU A 37 -7.79 -2.43 1.30
C LEU A 37 -9.29 -2.71 1.15
N LYS A 38 -9.76 -2.85 -0.08
CA LYS A 38 -11.18 -3.08 -0.40
C LYS A 38 -11.33 -4.27 -1.32
N GLN A 39 -12.30 -5.13 -1.06
CA GLN A 39 -12.70 -6.17 -1.99
C GLN A 39 -13.60 -5.56 -3.08
N ILE A 40 -13.28 -5.82 -4.35
CA ILE A 40 -14.11 -5.37 -5.49
C ILE A 40 -14.81 -6.54 -6.16
N GLN A 41 -14.14 -7.69 -6.24
CA GLN A 41 -14.71 -8.93 -6.77
C GLN A 41 -14.38 -10.11 -5.85
N PHE A 42 -14.94 -11.28 -6.17
CA PHE A 42 -14.75 -12.48 -5.35
C PHE A 42 -13.30 -12.97 -5.27
N ASN A 43 -12.42 -12.54 -6.18
CA ASN A 43 -10.99 -12.86 -6.25
C ASN A 43 -10.11 -11.62 -6.45
N GLU A 44 -10.63 -10.41 -6.22
CA GLU A 44 -9.90 -9.18 -6.45
C GLU A 44 -10.01 -8.21 -5.27
N LEU A 45 -8.86 -7.69 -4.85
CA LEU A 45 -8.75 -6.58 -3.90
C LEU A 45 -8.15 -5.37 -4.60
N ILE A 46 -8.53 -4.19 -4.13
CA ILE A 46 -7.84 -2.93 -4.39
C ILE A 46 -7.17 -2.44 -3.11
N PHE A 47 -5.86 -2.24 -3.21
CA PHE A 47 -5.03 -1.63 -2.20
C PHE A 47 -4.70 -0.20 -2.65
N ASN A 48 -5.21 0.79 -1.92
CA ASN A 48 -4.84 2.18 -2.15
C ASN A 48 -3.83 2.62 -1.11
N TYR A 49 -2.73 3.15 -1.60
CA TYR A 49 -1.69 3.80 -0.83
C TYR A 49 -1.71 5.30 -1.10
N LYS A 50 -1.73 6.10 -0.05
CA LYS A 50 -1.64 7.56 -0.14
C LYS A 50 -0.57 8.03 0.81
N TYR A 51 0.40 8.77 0.31
CA TYR A 51 1.43 9.45 1.08
C TYR A 51 1.31 10.94 0.83
N LYS A 52 1.41 11.74 1.89
CA LYS A 52 1.44 13.20 1.80
C LYS A 52 2.24 13.77 2.95
N ILE A 53 3.34 14.44 2.63
CA ILE A 53 4.13 15.20 3.61
C ILE A 53 4.06 16.69 3.29
N PHE A 54 3.97 17.48 4.36
CA PHE A 54 4.15 18.92 4.33
C PHE A 54 5.59 19.23 4.74
N GLN A 55 6.42 19.67 3.80
CA GLN A 55 7.76 20.14 4.15
C GLN A 55 7.65 21.51 4.81
N LEU A 56 8.01 21.61 6.08
CA LEU A 56 8.16 22.90 6.76
C LEU A 56 9.53 23.48 6.42
N VAL A 57 9.56 24.36 5.42
CA VAL A 57 10.73 25.19 5.11
C VAL A 57 10.49 26.59 5.67
N ASN A 58 11.28 27.00 6.67
CA ASN A 58 11.31 28.39 7.09
C ASN A 58 12.33 29.13 6.21
N ILE A 59 11.85 29.87 5.21
CA ILE A 59 12.72 30.70 4.39
C ILE A 59 13.01 31.96 5.20
N ASN A 60 14.25 32.06 5.68
CA ASN A 60 14.74 33.22 6.43
C ASN A 60 14.48 34.51 5.62
N ASN A 61 14.03 35.56 6.32
CA ASN A 61 13.73 36.89 5.76
C ASN A 61 12.51 36.96 4.83
N LEU A 62 11.65 35.93 4.78
CA LEU A 62 10.35 36.00 4.10
C LEU A 62 9.23 36.30 5.11
N PRO A 63 8.30 37.24 4.83
CA PRO A 63 7.10 37.41 5.65
C PRO A 63 6.30 36.11 5.80
N ILE A 64 5.67 35.91 6.96
CA ILE A 64 4.97 34.66 7.30
C ILE A 64 3.93 34.25 6.26
N GLU A 65 3.20 35.22 5.69
CA GLU A 65 2.19 35.00 4.66
C GLU A 65 2.79 34.44 3.37
N MET A 66 3.94 34.97 2.94
CA MET A 66 4.67 34.48 1.78
C MET A 66 5.26 33.10 2.05
N ASN A 67 5.75 32.85 3.28
CA ASN A 67 6.22 31.53 3.70
C ASN A 67 5.08 30.51 3.63
N MET A 68 3.90 30.81 4.19
CA MET A 68 2.72 29.95 4.09
C MET A 68 2.31 29.69 2.63
N LYS A 69 2.40 30.71 1.77
CA LYS A 69 2.09 30.57 0.35
C LYS A 69 3.10 29.67 -0.37
N VAL A 70 4.40 29.83 -0.12
CA VAL A 70 5.44 28.94 -0.69
C VAL A 70 5.26 27.51 -0.18
N LEU A 71 5.02 27.33 1.12
CA LEU A 71 4.76 26.02 1.74
C LEU A 71 3.55 25.31 1.12
N SER A 72 2.54 26.04 0.67
CA SER A 72 1.39 25.47 -0.05
C SER A 72 1.73 24.82 -1.40
N TYR A 73 2.92 25.13 -1.96
CA TYR A 73 3.43 24.51 -3.18
C TYR A 73 4.43 23.38 -2.91
N LEU A 74 5.04 23.34 -1.71
CA LEU A 74 6.05 22.35 -1.30
C LEU A 74 5.43 21.11 -0.66
N HIS A 75 4.38 20.57 -1.28
CA HIS A 75 3.76 19.32 -0.83
C HIS A 75 4.34 18.16 -1.60
N GLU A 76 4.95 17.21 -0.90
CA GLU A 76 5.27 15.92 -1.49
C GLU A 76 4.07 14.99 -1.36
N TYR A 77 3.67 14.36 -2.44
CA TYR A 77 2.60 13.39 -2.43
C TYR A 77 2.89 12.24 -3.39
N SER A 78 2.42 11.07 -2.99
CA SER A 78 2.28 9.94 -3.88
C SER A 78 1.00 9.17 -3.61
N PHE A 79 0.24 8.92 -4.66
CA PHE A 79 -0.95 8.11 -4.65
C PHE A 79 -0.75 6.93 -5.58
N ALA A 80 -0.95 5.72 -5.07
CA ALA A 80 -0.86 4.52 -5.88
C ALA A 80 -2.05 3.60 -5.58
N THR A 81 -2.63 3.05 -6.63
CA THR A 81 -3.68 2.05 -6.57
C THR A 81 -3.11 0.75 -7.13
N TYR A 82 -3.09 -0.27 -6.30
CA TYR A 82 -2.68 -1.61 -6.66
C TYR A 82 -3.90 -2.53 -6.68
N LYS A 83 -3.90 -3.44 -7.64
CA LYS A 83 -4.85 -4.55 -7.71
C LYS A 83 -4.16 -5.81 -7.25
N VAL A 84 -4.88 -6.60 -6.47
CA VAL A 84 -4.44 -7.90 -5.96
C VAL A 84 -5.37 -8.95 -6.50
N LYS A 85 -4.86 -9.80 -7.40
CA LYS A 85 -5.61 -10.91 -7.96
C LYS A 85 -5.32 -12.19 -7.19
N ILE A 86 -6.35 -12.79 -6.60
CA ILE A 86 -6.27 -14.05 -5.88
C ILE A 86 -6.47 -15.20 -6.87
N PRO A 87 -5.53 -16.16 -6.99
CA PRO A 87 -5.67 -17.28 -7.90
C PRO A 87 -6.69 -18.31 -7.38
N GLU A 88 -7.22 -19.15 -8.26
CA GLU A 88 -8.24 -20.14 -7.91
C GLU A 88 -7.73 -21.25 -6.97
N ASP A 89 -6.44 -21.49 -6.97
CA ASP A 89 -5.76 -22.47 -6.11
C ASP A 89 -5.15 -21.83 -4.86
N TYR A 90 -5.50 -20.58 -4.54
CA TYR A 90 -5.12 -19.95 -3.27
C TYR A 90 -5.55 -20.82 -2.07
N PRO A 91 -4.67 -21.09 -1.09
CA PRO A 91 -3.38 -20.43 -0.84
C PRO A 91 -2.14 -21.15 -1.40
N PHE A 92 -2.30 -22.15 -2.28
CA PHE A 92 -1.15 -22.89 -2.85
C PHE A 92 -0.40 -22.10 -3.93
N LYS A 93 -1.07 -21.14 -4.59
CA LYS A 93 -0.41 -20.08 -5.35
C LYS A 93 -0.58 -18.73 -4.66
N PRO A 94 0.43 -17.85 -4.75
CA PRO A 94 0.38 -16.51 -4.18
C PRO A 94 -0.64 -15.63 -4.91
N PRO A 95 -1.15 -14.58 -4.24
CA PRO A 95 -1.76 -13.44 -4.90
C PRO A 95 -0.80 -12.82 -5.92
N VAL A 96 -1.33 -12.11 -6.91
CA VAL A 96 -0.53 -11.31 -7.85
C VAL A 96 -0.88 -9.85 -7.68
N TRP A 97 0.14 -9.04 -7.38
CA TRP A 97 0.02 -7.58 -7.27
C TRP A 97 0.29 -6.93 -8.62
N SER A 98 -0.57 -6.00 -9.04
CA SER A 98 -0.36 -5.15 -10.22
C SER A 98 -0.60 -3.69 -9.86
N LEU A 99 0.18 -2.78 -10.44
CA LEU A 99 -0.07 -1.35 -10.35
C LEU A 99 -1.15 -0.97 -11.36
N GLU A 100 -2.24 -0.38 -10.90
CA GLU A 100 -3.34 0.08 -11.76
C GLU A 100 -3.23 1.57 -12.09
N ASN A 101 -2.91 2.38 -11.08
CA ASN A 101 -2.83 3.82 -11.23
C ASN A 101 -1.78 4.41 -10.29
N VAL A 102 -1.09 5.45 -10.75
CA VAL A 102 -0.16 6.21 -9.94
C VAL A 102 -0.29 7.70 -10.25
N LYS A 103 -0.32 8.52 -9.20
CA LYS A 103 -0.26 9.97 -9.29
C LYS A 103 0.69 10.47 -8.21
N THR A 104 1.85 10.94 -8.62
CA THR A 104 2.94 11.34 -7.72
C THR A 104 3.62 12.60 -8.25
N ASN A 105 4.16 13.42 -7.35
CA ASN A 105 5.10 14.50 -7.70
C ASN A 105 6.49 14.26 -7.12
N ILE A 106 6.74 13.07 -6.58
CA ILE A 106 8.03 12.60 -6.09
C ILE A 106 8.52 11.41 -6.93
N ASN A 107 9.84 11.23 -7.01
CA ASN A 107 10.47 10.19 -7.83
C ASN A 107 10.37 8.80 -7.17
N TRP A 108 9.15 8.26 -7.08
CA TRP A 108 8.89 6.93 -6.53
C TRP A 108 8.43 6.00 -7.65
N ASN A 109 9.17 4.91 -7.83
CA ASN A 109 8.83 3.93 -8.86
C ASN A 109 7.89 2.84 -8.32
N HIS A 110 6.62 3.18 -8.26
CA HIS A 110 5.55 2.29 -7.78
C HIS A 110 5.41 0.98 -8.56
N LEU A 111 5.87 0.94 -9.82
CA LEU A 111 5.84 -0.27 -10.64
C LEU A 111 6.79 -1.32 -10.05
N PHE A 112 7.98 -0.91 -9.60
CA PHE A 112 8.94 -1.83 -8.98
C PHE A 112 8.43 -2.43 -7.68
N ALA A 113 7.56 -1.76 -6.93
CA ALA A 113 7.02 -2.30 -5.69
C ALA A 113 6.19 -3.57 -5.95
N ALA A 114 5.32 -3.55 -6.96
CA ALA A 114 4.54 -4.73 -7.35
C ALA A 114 5.44 -5.86 -7.88
N HIS A 115 6.46 -5.53 -8.68
CA HIS A 115 7.43 -6.53 -9.14
C HIS A 115 8.22 -7.15 -7.99
N PHE A 116 8.70 -6.34 -7.04
CA PHE A 116 9.45 -6.81 -5.88
C PHE A 116 8.61 -7.74 -5.01
N GLN A 117 7.34 -7.37 -4.77
CA GLN A 117 6.41 -8.21 -4.01
C GLN A 117 6.14 -9.55 -4.71
N ASN A 118 5.85 -9.53 -6.01
CA ASN A 118 5.62 -10.75 -6.78
C ASN A 118 6.87 -11.64 -6.85
N HIS A 119 8.06 -11.03 -6.97
CA HIS A 119 9.33 -11.76 -6.95
C HIS A 119 9.60 -12.40 -5.59
N ARG A 120 9.27 -11.72 -4.49
CA ARG A 120 9.37 -12.27 -3.12
C ARG A 120 8.60 -13.58 -2.98
N TYR A 121 7.41 -13.68 -3.57
CA TYR A 121 6.63 -14.92 -3.54
C TYR A 121 7.30 -16.10 -4.23
N MET A 122 8.10 -15.86 -5.28
CA MET A 122 8.83 -16.93 -5.96
C MET A 122 9.87 -17.58 -5.04
N MET A 123 10.35 -16.84 -4.04
CA MET A 123 11.38 -17.30 -3.10
C MET A 123 10.80 -17.81 -1.79
N SER A 124 9.73 -17.19 -1.28
CA SER A 124 9.29 -17.40 0.10
C SER A 124 7.76 -17.48 0.29
N TRP A 125 6.98 -17.71 -0.77
CA TRP A 125 5.55 -17.93 -0.59
C TRP A 125 5.28 -19.20 0.22
N SER A 126 4.33 -19.10 1.14
CA SER A 126 3.80 -20.24 1.87
C SER A 126 2.29 -20.07 2.05
N PRO A 127 1.51 -21.16 1.98
CA PRO A 127 0.09 -21.15 2.32
C PRO A 127 -0.25 -20.61 3.71
N SER A 128 0.73 -20.53 4.61
CA SER A 128 0.59 -20.01 5.97
C SER A 128 0.80 -18.50 6.08
N LEU A 129 1.13 -17.79 4.99
CA LEU A 129 1.29 -16.34 5.00
C LEU A 129 -0.08 -15.67 5.21
N SER A 130 -0.22 -14.85 6.25
CA SER A 130 -1.45 -14.09 6.48
C SER A 130 -1.54 -12.87 5.57
N LEU A 131 -2.76 -12.39 5.33
CA LEU A 131 -2.99 -11.15 4.59
C LEU A 131 -2.31 -9.94 5.25
N GLU A 132 -2.17 -9.94 6.57
CA GLU A 132 -1.47 -8.87 7.29
C GLU A 132 0.00 -8.80 6.89
N LYS A 133 0.69 -9.95 6.93
CA LYS A 133 2.09 -10.04 6.50
C LYS A 133 2.21 -9.67 5.04
N ASP A 134 1.23 -10.05 4.23
CA ASP A 134 1.22 -9.74 2.82
C ASP A 134 1.11 -8.24 2.54
N VAL A 135 0.17 -7.57 3.21
CA VAL A 135 -0.01 -6.12 3.18
C VAL A 135 1.25 -5.41 3.68
N LEU A 136 1.83 -5.86 4.79
CA LEU A 136 3.05 -5.28 5.34
C LEU A 136 4.24 -5.42 4.38
N ASN A 137 4.39 -6.60 3.74
CA ASN A 137 5.41 -6.83 2.73
C ASN A 137 5.25 -5.89 1.52
N MET A 138 4.02 -5.62 1.10
CA MET A 138 3.76 -4.66 0.03
C MET A 138 4.11 -3.23 0.45
N ILE A 139 3.77 -2.83 1.67
CA ILE A 139 4.13 -1.51 2.22
C ILE A 139 5.66 -1.35 2.22
N GLU A 140 6.39 -2.37 2.69
CA GLU A 140 7.84 -2.41 2.67
C GLU A 140 8.39 -2.34 1.23
N ALA A 141 7.73 -3.02 0.27
CA ALA A 141 8.11 -2.95 -1.14
C ALA A 141 7.96 -1.53 -1.70
N ILE A 142 6.87 -0.84 -1.36
CA ILE A 142 6.67 0.57 -1.73
C ILE A 142 7.78 1.44 -1.10
N ASP A 143 8.08 1.23 0.18
CA ASP A 143 9.11 2.00 0.89
C ASP A 143 10.51 1.84 0.28
N LYS A 144 10.89 0.63 -0.12
CA LYS A 144 12.15 0.35 -0.81
C LYS A 144 12.28 1.08 -2.15
N THR A 145 11.17 1.36 -2.83
CA THR A 145 11.20 2.10 -4.10
C THR A 145 11.39 3.61 -3.95
N LYS A 146 11.38 4.15 -2.72
CA LYS A 146 11.62 5.57 -2.46
C LYS A 146 13.08 6.00 -2.72
N PHE A 147 14.02 5.05 -2.62
CA PHE A 147 15.47 5.33 -2.63
C PHE A 147 16.19 4.84 -3.90
N VAL A 148 15.45 4.43 -4.92
CA VAL A 148 16.05 4.03 -6.21
C VAL A 148 16.25 5.28 -7.07
N THR A 149 17.41 5.93 -6.90
CA THR A 149 17.92 7.01 -7.76
C THR A 149 18.77 6.46 -8.89
#